data_AF-A0AAV5TSD9-F1
#
_entry.id   AF-A0AAV5TSD9-F1
#
_cell.length_a   1.000
_cell.length_b   1.000
_cell.length_c   1.000
_cell.angle_alpha   90.00
_cell.angle_beta   90.00
_cell.angle_gamma   90.00
#
_symmetry.space_group_name_H-M   'P 1'
#
loop_
_entity.id
_entity.type
_entity.pdbx_description
1 polymer ?
#
loop_
_entity_poly.entity_id
_entity_poly.type
_entity_poly.pdbx_seq_one_letter_code
_entity_poly.pdbx_strand_id
1 'polypeptide(L)'
;KCGFRESDNQCYGCDSSMSIYNDSVYYNYYCSRIYMSSIDDLMRPQSCVRFQRDKYYNYTKCRCNTTDFCAQEMLGKQTLNSDKVTCYVDTNGNDTCKGDLCYVTRQLDWYIVKGGIERGCITNNETLFAGLYQVGSMKSVDLEIAICNVTLCNADVNSAKKNRPGT
;
A
#
# COMPACT_ATOMS: atom_id res chain seq x y z
N LYS A 1 21.40 7.97 15.21
CA LYS A 1 20.57 9.12 14.77
C LYS A 1 19.86 8.67 13.51
N CYS A 2 18.53 8.70 13.49
CA CYS A 2 17.73 8.39 12.30
C CYS A 2 17.77 9.61 11.36
N GLY A 3 17.82 9.41 10.04
CA GLY A 3 17.61 10.50 9.10
C GLY A 3 18.15 10.28 7.68
N PHE A 4 17.74 11.21 6.82
CA PHE A 4 18.24 11.39 5.47
C PHE A 4 19.44 12.34 5.49
N ARG A 5 20.54 11.96 4.83
CA ARG A 5 21.66 12.88 4.60
C ARG A 5 21.60 13.40 3.18
N GLU A 6 21.16 14.65 3.05
CA GLU A 6 20.96 15.33 1.78
C GLU A 6 22.24 15.46 0.94
N SER A 7 23.41 15.53 1.59
CA SER A 7 24.70 15.60 0.88
C SER A 7 25.04 14.35 0.07
N ASP A 8 24.53 13.17 0.48
CA ASP A 8 24.94 11.88 -0.06
C ASP A 8 23.75 11.10 -0.64
N ASN A 9 22.53 11.65 -0.55
CA ASN A 9 21.26 11.05 -0.97
C ASN A 9 21.00 9.66 -0.35
N GLN A 10 21.46 9.44 0.89
CA GLN A 10 21.44 8.14 1.58
C GLN A 10 20.60 8.18 2.86
N CYS A 11 19.83 7.11 3.12
CA CYS A 11 19.12 6.87 4.38
C CYS A 11 20.03 6.15 5.38
N TYR A 12 20.11 6.65 6.61
CA TYR A 12 20.87 6.02 7.69
C TYR A 12 19.97 5.63 8.86
N GLY A 13 19.75 4.32 9.04
CA GLY A 13 19.32 3.65 10.28
C GLY A 13 17.93 3.99 10.83
N CYS A 14 17.08 2.94 10.99
CA CYS A 14 15.64 2.95 11.32
C CYS A 14 14.70 3.47 10.22
N ASP A 15 15.19 4.30 9.31
CA ASP A 15 14.48 4.64 8.09
C ASP A 15 14.76 3.59 7.02
N SER A 16 13.73 2.88 6.60
CA SER A 16 13.80 2.10 5.36
C SER A 16 13.88 3.06 4.18
N SER A 17 14.83 2.82 3.28
CA SER A 17 14.74 3.41 1.94
C SER A 17 13.48 2.88 1.26
N MET A 18 12.71 3.77 0.68
CA MET A 18 11.46 3.42 0.04
C MET A 18 11.47 4.00 -1.35
N SER A 19 11.28 3.13 -2.33
CA SER A 19 11.23 3.48 -3.73
C SER A 19 9.80 3.29 -4.21
N ILE A 20 9.19 4.38 -4.68
CA ILE A 20 7.91 4.33 -5.39
C ILE A 20 8.21 4.33 -6.88
N TYR A 21 7.57 3.41 -7.59
CA TYR A 21 7.59 3.26 -9.04
C TYR A 21 6.17 3.44 -9.54
N ASN A 22 5.87 4.57 -10.19
CA ASN A 22 4.61 4.73 -10.94
C ASN A 22 4.82 4.18 -12.36
N ASP A 23 3.77 3.60 -12.97
CA ASP A 23 3.75 3.13 -14.37
C ASP A 23 4.20 4.22 -15.38
N SER A 24 4.21 5.49 -14.97
CA SER A 24 4.61 6.66 -15.77
C SER A 24 6.06 7.15 -15.56
N VAL A 25 6.93 6.35 -14.92
CA VAL A 25 8.37 6.65 -14.68
C VAL A 25 8.57 7.89 -13.79
N TYR A 26 8.54 7.68 -12.47
CA TYR A 26 9.09 8.61 -11.49
C TYR A 26 9.79 7.83 -10.38
N TYR A 27 11.09 8.10 -10.15
CA TYR A 27 11.89 7.53 -9.08
C TYR A 27 12.06 8.60 -7.98
N ASN A 28 11.22 8.56 -6.95
CA ASN A 28 11.46 9.36 -5.74
C ASN A 28 11.99 8.43 -4.65
N TYR A 29 13.25 8.67 -4.24
CA TYR A 29 13.83 8.06 -3.05
C TYR A 29 13.54 8.99 -1.88
N TYR A 30 12.84 8.49 -0.87
CA TYR A 30 12.68 9.23 0.38
C TYR A 30 12.79 8.29 1.56
N CYS A 31 13.35 8.83 2.65
CA CYS A 31 13.32 8.16 3.93
C CYS A 31 11.93 8.41 4.54
N SER A 32 11.17 7.33 4.73
CA SER A 32 9.82 7.40 5.28
C SER A 32 9.80 6.89 6.70
N ARG A 33 9.34 7.76 7.60
CA ARG A 33 9.01 7.40 8.98
C ARG A 33 7.58 6.85 9.00
N ILE A 34 7.40 5.71 9.67
CA ILE A 34 6.13 4.98 9.71
C ILE A 34 5.14 5.76 10.60
N TYR A 35 4.19 6.47 9.99
CA TYR A 35 3.15 7.21 10.70
C TYR A 35 1.77 6.54 10.63
N MET A 36 1.64 5.43 9.88
CA MET A 36 0.36 4.75 9.66
C MET A 36 -0.68 5.70 9.05
N SER A 37 -0.22 6.56 8.14
CA SER A 37 -1.04 7.55 7.44
C SER A 37 -1.57 7.02 6.09
N SER A 38 -1.10 5.86 5.64
CA SER A 38 -1.57 5.21 4.42
C SER A 38 -1.40 3.68 4.45
N ILE A 39 -2.05 2.97 3.52
CA ILE A 39 -2.00 1.49 3.43
C ILE A 39 -0.58 0.94 3.23
N ASP A 40 0.24 1.71 2.54
CA ASP A 40 1.60 1.39 2.16
C ASP A 40 2.62 1.59 3.30
N ASP A 41 2.21 2.16 4.44
CA ASP A 41 3.02 2.19 5.67
C ASP A 41 3.11 0.81 6.34
N LEU A 42 2.19 -0.10 6.02
CA LEU A 42 2.14 -1.46 6.57
C LEU A 42 3.17 -2.41 5.95
N MET A 43 3.85 -1.96 4.89
CA MET A 43 4.84 -2.76 4.19
C MET A 43 6.00 -3.16 5.11
N ARG A 44 6.45 -4.41 5.00
CA ARG A 44 7.61 -4.90 5.75
C ARG A 44 8.91 -4.44 5.08
N PRO A 45 10.03 -4.37 5.82
CA PRO A 45 11.35 -4.25 5.21
C PRO A 45 11.58 -5.34 4.15
N GLN A 46 12.28 -4.99 3.06
CA GLN A 46 12.58 -5.88 1.91
C GLN A 46 11.33 -6.45 1.25
N SER A 47 10.36 -5.59 0.94
CA SER A 47 9.12 -6.00 0.26
C SER A 47 8.80 -5.14 -0.95
N CYS A 48 7.97 -5.64 -1.87
CA CYS A 48 7.48 -5.00 -3.08
C CYS A 48 6.00 -5.31 -3.28
N VAL A 49 5.16 -4.29 -3.35
CA VAL A 49 3.71 -4.42 -3.50
C VAL A 49 3.20 -3.39 -4.48
N ARG A 50 2.24 -3.79 -5.33
CA ARG A 50 1.55 -2.86 -6.23
C ARG A 50 0.21 -2.45 -5.64
N PHE A 51 -0.06 -1.15 -5.75
CA PHE A 51 -1.32 -0.52 -5.38
C PHE A 51 -1.93 0.17 -6.59
N GLN A 52 -3.22 -0.05 -6.80
CA GLN A 52 -3.98 0.66 -7.83
C GLN A 52 -5.15 1.37 -7.17
N ARG A 53 -5.11 2.70 -7.14
CA ARG A 53 -6.07 3.57 -6.45
C ARG A 53 -7.14 4.15 -7.38
N ASP A 54 -6.81 4.27 -8.66
CA ASP A 54 -7.68 4.64 -9.77
C ASP A 54 -6.96 4.30 -11.11
N LYS A 55 -7.51 4.78 -12.23
CA LYS A 55 -6.97 4.53 -13.58
C LYS A 55 -5.67 5.27 -13.91
N TYR A 56 -5.32 6.32 -13.17
CA TYR A 56 -4.12 7.13 -13.36
C TYR A 56 -3.08 6.90 -12.26
N TYR A 57 -3.52 6.50 -11.07
CA TYR A 57 -2.68 6.26 -9.91
C TYR A 57 -2.54 4.76 -9.65
N ASN A 58 -1.64 4.16 -10.43
CA ASN A 58 -1.11 2.82 -10.20
C ASN A 58 0.38 2.93 -9.89
N TYR A 59 0.81 2.36 -8.76
CA TYR A 59 2.20 2.40 -8.37
C TYR A 59 2.61 1.10 -7.69
N THR A 60 3.83 0.69 -7.98
CA THR A 60 4.55 -0.31 -7.21
C THR A 60 5.43 0.38 -6.19
N LYS A 61 5.40 -0.10 -4.96
CA LYS A 61 6.25 0.37 -3.90
C LYS A 61 7.16 -0.76 -3.48
N CYS A 62 8.45 -0.50 -3.43
CA CYS A 62 9.44 -1.43 -2.90
C CYS A 62 10.18 -0.77 -1.73
N ARG A 63 10.24 -1.49 -0.61
CA ARG A 63 10.85 -1.05 0.63
C ARG A 63 12.13 -1.84 0.85
N CYS A 64 13.27 -1.17 0.90
CA CYS A 64 14.57 -1.80 1.14
C CYS A 64 15.17 -1.24 2.46
N ASN A 65 15.64 -2.11 3.35
CA ASN A 65 16.31 -1.71 4.60
C ASN A 65 17.84 -1.87 4.55
N THR A 66 18.40 -2.23 3.40
CA THR A 66 19.84 -2.29 3.18
C THR A 66 20.32 -1.03 2.45
N THR A 67 21.61 -0.73 2.55
CA THR A 67 22.28 0.37 1.86
C THR A 67 22.45 0.14 0.36
N ASP A 68 22.12 -1.06 -0.13
CA ASP A 68 22.48 -1.54 -1.47
C ASP A 68 21.39 -1.26 -2.52
N PHE A 69 20.44 -0.37 -2.21
CA PHE A 69 19.37 0.04 -3.14
C PHE A 69 18.62 -1.16 -3.76
N CYS A 70 18.39 -2.22 -2.97
CA CYS A 70 17.84 -3.50 -3.42
C CYS A 70 16.42 -3.42 -4.04
N ALA A 71 15.74 -2.28 -3.92
CA ALA A 71 14.39 -2.07 -4.43
C ALA A 71 14.25 -2.35 -5.93
N GLN A 72 15.24 -1.95 -6.75
CA GLN A 72 15.17 -2.16 -8.21
C GLN A 72 15.34 -3.64 -8.59
N GLU A 73 16.25 -4.34 -7.92
CA GLU A 73 16.46 -5.77 -8.13
C GLU A 73 15.24 -6.58 -7.66
N MET A 74 14.68 -6.23 -6.50
CA MET A 74 13.45 -6.86 -6.01
C MET A 74 12.31 -6.64 -7.01
N LEU A 75 12.11 -5.40 -7.49
CA LEU A 75 11.08 -5.11 -8.49
C LEU A 75 11.20 -5.99 -9.73
N GLY A 76 12.41 -6.13 -10.29
CA GLY A 76 12.66 -6.95 -11.47
C GLY A 76 12.43 -8.46 -11.25
N LYS A 77 12.42 -8.92 -10.01
CA LYS A 77 12.21 -10.32 -9.63
C LYS A 77 10.75 -10.66 -9.30
N GLN A 78 9.90 -9.66 -9.04
CA GLN A 78 8.50 -9.89 -8.66
C GLN A 78 7.55 -9.82 -9.86
N THR A 79 6.48 -10.62 -9.83
CA THR A 79 5.37 -10.53 -10.79
C THR A 79 4.18 -9.86 -10.14
N LEU A 80 4.11 -8.54 -10.17
CA LEU A 80 3.07 -7.76 -9.47
C LEU A 80 1.82 -7.51 -10.32
N ASN A 81 1.27 -8.60 -10.86
CA ASN A 81 -0.03 -8.64 -11.53
C ASN A 81 -0.89 -9.73 -10.88
N SER A 82 -2.18 -9.45 -10.64
CA SER A 82 -3.12 -10.43 -10.10
C SER A 82 -4.55 -10.09 -10.51
N ASP A 83 -5.32 -11.14 -10.80
CA ASP A 83 -6.72 -11.06 -11.26
C ASP A 83 -7.69 -11.78 -10.29
N LYS A 84 -7.28 -12.06 -9.05
CA LYS A 84 -8.06 -12.87 -8.11
C LYS A 84 -9.35 -12.19 -7.65
N VAL A 85 -9.30 -10.88 -7.40
CA VAL A 85 -10.46 -10.09 -6.98
C VAL A 85 -10.59 -8.84 -7.82
N THR A 86 -11.82 -8.39 -8.02
CA THR A 86 -12.11 -7.05 -8.57
C THR A 86 -12.52 -6.13 -7.43
N CYS A 87 -11.95 -4.93 -7.34
CA CYS A 87 -12.17 -3.99 -6.24
C CYS A 87 -12.66 -2.66 -6.77
N TYR A 88 -13.43 -1.92 -5.98
CA TYR A 88 -13.70 -0.52 -6.25
C TYR A 88 -12.40 0.28 -6.13
N VAL A 89 -12.27 1.29 -6.98
CA VAL A 89 -11.23 2.34 -6.92
C VAL A 89 -11.89 3.72 -6.85
N ASP A 90 -11.07 4.75 -6.64
CA ASP A 90 -11.51 6.14 -6.49
C ASP A 90 -12.40 6.38 -5.24
N THR A 91 -12.51 7.66 -4.88
CA THR A 91 -13.32 8.19 -3.78
C THR A 91 -14.81 7.87 -3.97
N ASN A 92 -15.28 7.77 -5.21
CA ASN A 92 -16.68 7.50 -5.52
C ASN A 92 -16.98 6.01 -5.73
N GLY A 93 -15.98 5.16 -5.96
CA GLY A 93 -16.21 3.75 -6.29
C GLY A 93 -16.76 3.54 -7.71
N ASN A 94 -16.54 4.49 -8.63
CA ASN A 94 -17.11 4.43 -9.98
C ASN A 94 -16.31 3.54 -10.94
N ASP A 95 -15.04 3.32 -10.64
CA ASP A 95 -14.14 2.51 -11.44
C ASP A 95 -13.74 1.25 -10.65
N THR A 96 -13.13 0.29 -11.35
CA THR A 96 -12.62 -0.94 -10.72
C THR A 96 -11.16 -1.24 -11.09
N CYS A 97 -10.49 -2.00 -10.23
CA CYS A 97 -9.18 -2.60 -10.49
C CYS A 97 -9.20 -4.10 -10.20
N LYS A 98 -8.14 -4.80 -10.58
CA LYS A 98 -7.90 -6.20 -10.22
C LYS A 98 -6.64 -6.35 -9.36
N GLY A 99 -6.67 -7.31 -8.44
CA GLY A 99 -5.54 -7.62 -7.57
C GLY A 99 -5.73 -8.91 -6.76
N ASP A 100 -4.89 -9.09 -5.73
CA ASP A 100 -5.02 -10.19 -4.75
C ASP A 100 -6.01 -9.85 -3.63
N LEU A 101 -6.05 -8.57 -3.23
CA LEU A 101 -6.87 -8.07 -2.13
C LEU A 101 -7.45 -6.70 -2.48
N CYS A 102 -8.58 -6.37 -1.89
CA CYS A 102 -9.16 -5.04 -1.91
C CYS A 102 -8.85 -4.32 -0.61
N TYR A 103 -8.60 -3.01 -0.68
CA TYR A 103 -8.49 -2.17 0.51
C TYR A 103 -9.45 -0.98 0.44
N VAL A 104 -9.80 -0.50 1.63
CA VAL A 104 -10.47 0.78 1.84
C VAL A 104 -9.85 1.47 3.04
N THR A 105 -9.59 2.76 2.93
CA THR A 105 -9.17 3.60 4.05
C THR A 105 -10.20 4.69 4.31
N ARG A 106 -10.31 5.11 5.57
CA ARG A 106 -11.16 6.21 5.99
C ARG A 106 -10.40 7.05 7.00
N GLN A 107 -10.28 8.35 6.73
CA GLN A 107 -9.79 9.30 7.74
C GLN A 107 -10.79 9.46 8.88
N LEU A 108 -10.29 9.42 10.10
CA LEU A 108 -11.06 9.51 11.34
C LEU A 108 -11.05 10.90 11.95
N ASP A 109 -9.99 11.67 11.70
CA ASP A 109 -9.80 12.97 12.34
C ASP A 109 -10.57 14.09 11.61
N TRP A 110 -11.04 15.05 12.40
CA TRP A 110 -12.20 15.91 12.10
C TRP A 110 -11.83 17.31 11.61
N TYR A 111 -10.53 17.64 11.55
CA TYR A 111 -10.07 19.01 11.36
C TYR A 111 -9.92 19.46 9.89
N ILE A 112 -9.80 18.55 8.92
CA ILE A 112 -9.41 18.95 7.56
C ILE A 112 -10.46 18.59 6.51
N VAL A 113 -10.99 17.36 6.44
CA VAL A 113 -12.17 17.03 5.63
C VAL A 113 -12.79 15.76 6.22
N LYS A 114 -14.04 15.82 6.67
CA LYS A 114 -14.73 14.65 7.21
C LYS A 114 -14.93 13.61 6.09
N GLY A 115 -14.36 12.41 6.25
CA GLY A 115 -14.83 11.21 5.55
C GLY A 115 -14.29 10.96 4.14
N GLY A 116 -13.10 11.44 3.80
CA GLY A 116 -12.41 10.96 2.60
C GLY A 116 -12.23 9.44 2.67
N ILE A 117 -12.84 8.72 1.72
CA ILE A 117 -12.66 7.28 1.56
C ILE A 117 -11.70 7.07 0.40
N GLU A 118 -10.60 6.37 0.63
CA GLU A 118 -9.72 5.88 -0.43
C GLU A 118 -9.96 4.39 -0.63
N ARG A 119 -9.91 3.92 -1.87
CA ARG A 119 -10.12 2.52 -2.22
C ARG A 119 -9.08 2.08 -3.24
N GLY A 120 -8.77 0.80 -3.24
CA GLY A 120 -7.99 0.23 -4.33
C GLY A 120 -7.71 -1.25 -4.21
N CYS A 121 -6.85 -1.71 -5.10
CA CYS A 121 -6.34 -3.07 -5.14
C CYS A 121 -4.94 -3.14 -4.57
N ILE A 122 -4.64 -4.26 -3.92
CA ILE A 122 -3.31 -4.68 -3.52
C ILE A 122 -2.96 -5.90 -4.35
N THR A 123 -1.83 -5.87 -5.04
CA THR A 123 -1.21 -7.05 -5.62
C THR A 123 0.06 -7.37 -4.85
N ASN A 124 0.03 -8.49 -4.14
CA ASN A 124 1.04 -8.96 -3.21
C ASN A 124 1.50 -10.36 -3.61
N ASN A 125 1.99 -10.46 -4.84
CA ASN A 125 2.58 -11.68 -5.40
C ASN A 125 4.11 -11.67 -5.22
N GLU A 126 4.55 -11.17 -4.06
CA GLU A 126 5.95 -11.13 -3.70
C GLU A 126 6.43 -12.47 -3.14
N THR A 127 7.58 -12.92 -3.62
CA THR A 127 8.22 -14.17 -3.20
C THR A 127 8.87 -14.10 -1.82
N LEU A 128 9.39 -12.94 -1.41
CA LEU A 128 10.08 -12.76 -0.12
C LEU A 128 9.11 -12.75 1.07
N PHE A 129 7.96 -12.10 0.91
CA PHE A 129 6.95 -11.94 1.95
C PHE A 129 5.55 -12.25 1.41
N ALA A 130 5.36 -13.50 0.98
CA ALA A 130 4.05 -13.99 0.59
C ALA A 130 3.04 -13.74 1.73
N GLY A 131 1.90 -13.12 1.40
CA GLY A 131 0.89 -12.78 2.41
C GLY A 131 1.26 -11.62 3.34
N LEU A 132 2.20 -10.75 2.94
CA LEU A 132 2.48 -9.46 3.59
C LEU A 132 1.21 -8.70 4.03
N TYR A 133 0.20 -8.62 3.14
CA TYR A 133 -1.12 -8.11 3.46
C TYR A 133 -2.09 -9.26 3.74
N GLN A 134 -2.90 -9.12 4.80
CA GLN A 134 -3.90 -10.11 5.21
C GLN A 134 -5.27 -9.46 5.37
N VAL A 135 -6.32 -10.26 5.16
CA VAL A 135 -7.70 -9.83 5.41
C VAL A 135 -7.85 -9.43 6.88
N GLY A 136 -8.46 -8.27 7.11
CA GLY A 136 -8.57 -7.72 8.45
C GLY A 136 -8.82 -6.22 8.43
N SER A 137 -8.72 -5.61 9.60
CA SER A 137 -8.84 -4.16 9.72
C SER A 137 -7.96 -3.67 10.85
N MET A 138 -7.43 -2.46 10.68
CA MET A 138 -6.65 -1.77 11.69
C MET A 138 -7.05 -0.31 11.76
N LYS A 139 -6.81 0.29 12.92
CA LYS A 139 -7.24 1.63 13.25
C LYS A 139 -6.16 2.33 14.06
N SER A 140 -5.74 3.51 13.62
CA SER A 140 -4.97 4.48 14.39
C SER A 140 -5.88 5.63 14.87
N VAL A 141 -5.28 6.68 15.42
CA VAL A 141 -6.00 7.91 15.82
C VAL A 141 -6.62 8.57 14.59
N ASP A 142 -5.90 8.63 13.47
CA ASP A 142 -6.27 9.45 12.32
C ASP A 142 -6.82 8.64 11.14
N LEU A 143 -6.57 7.32 11.12
CA LEU A 143 -6.85 6.48 9.96
C LEU A 143 -7.44 5.13 10.36
N GLU A 144 -8.41 4.69 9.58
CA GLU A 144 -8.89 3.32 9.60
C GLU A 144 -8.65 2.66 8.25
N ILE A 145 -8.14 1.43 8.28
CA ILE A 145 -7.85 0.63 7.10
C ILE A 145 -8.59 -0.70 7.24
N ALA A 146 -9.26 -1.14 6.18
CA ALA A 146 -9.81 -2.49 6.07
C ALA A 146 -9.38 -3.14 4.76
N ILE A 147 -9.02 -4.43 4.86
CA ILE A 147 -8.55 -5.27 3.76
C ILE A 147 -9.47 -6.48 3.70
N CYS A 148 -9.89 -6.83 2.48
CA CYS A 148 -10.78 -7.97 2.23
C CYS A 148 -10.42 -8.65 0.91
N ASN A 149 -10.88 -9.90 0.73
CA ASN A 149 -10.51 -10.77 -0.40
C ASN A 149 -11.72 -11.28 -1.19
N VAL A 150 -12.82 -10.51 -1.17
CA VAL A 150 -14.04 -10.80 -1.92
C VAL A 150 -14.25 -9.70 -2.95
N THR A 151 -14.70 -10.05 -4.15
CA THR A 151 -14.96 -9.07 -5.19
C THR A 151 -15.90 -7.95 -4.70
N LEU A 152 -15.49 -6.70 -4.91
CA LEU A 152 -16.19 -5.47 -4.56
C LEU A 152 -16.50 -5.30 -3.06
N CYS A 153 -15.75 -5.97 -2.19
CA CYS A 153 -15.94 -5.90 -0.74
C CYS A 153 -15.56 -4.54 -0.11
N ASN A 154 -14.82 -3.70 -0.84
CA ASN A 154 -14.26 -2.45 -0.34
C ASN A 154 -15.13 -1.21 -0.61
N ALA A 155 -16.45 -1.37 -0.77
CA ALA A 155 -17.38 -0.26 -0.93
C ALA A 155 -17.27 0.76 0.23
N ASP A 156 -17.13 0.26 1.46
CA ASP A 156 -16.84 1.03 2.66
C ASP A 156 -16.14 0.14 3.72
N VAL A 157 -15.63 0.77 4.78
CA VAL A 157 -14.89 0.07 5.85
C VAL A 157 -15.72 -1.03 6.53
N ASN A 158 -17.03 -0.82 6.74
CA ASN A 158 -17.88 -1.83 7.36
C ASN A 158 -18.13 -3.00 6.42
N SER A 159 -18.35 -2.72 5.13
CA SER A 159 -18.47 -3.75 4.09
C SER A 159 -17.20 -4.61 3.99
N ALA A 160 -16.02 -4.00 4.03
CA ALA A 160 -14.76 -4.74 4.01
C ALA A 160 -14.58 -5.61 5.25
N LYS A 161 -14.94 -5.11 6.43
CA LYS A 161 -14.84 -5.85 7.71
C LYS A 161 -15.79 -7.03 7.82
N LYS A 162 -16.97 -6.99 7.17
CA LYS A 162 -17.94 -8.09 7.19
C LYS A 162 -17.45 -9.30 6.41
N ASN A 163 -16.62 -9.09 5.37
CA ASN A 163 -16.08 -10.12 4.50
C ASN A 163 -14.82 -10.79 5.07
N ARG A 164 -14.76 -11.02 6.39
CA ARG A 164 -13.66 -11.80 6.99
C ARG A 164 -13.89 -13.28 6.67
N PRO A 165 -12.85 -14.04 6.29
CA PRO A 165 -12.96 -15.50 6.19
C PRO A 165 -13.49 -16.02 7.53
N GLY A 166 -14.63 -16.71 7.47
CA GLY A 166 -15.23 -17.36 8.63
C GLY A 166 -14.23 -18.35 9.22
N THR A 167 -14.08 -18.29 10.55
CA THR A 167 -13.58 -19.41 11.35
C THR A 167 -14.51 -20.61 11.22
#